data_AF-A0A2Z6MM99-F1
#
_entry.id   AF-A0A2Z6MM99-F1
#
_cell.length_a   1.000
_cell.length_b   1.000
_cell.length_c   1.000
_cell.angle_alpha   90.00
_cell.angle_beta   90.00
_cell.angle_gamma   90.00
#
_symmetry.space_group_name_H-M   'P 1'
#
loop_
_entity.id
_entity.type
_entity.pdbx_description
1 polymer ?
#
loop_
_entity_poly.entity_id
_entity_poly.type
_entity_poly.pdbx_seq_one_letter_code
_entity_poly.pdbx_strand_id
1 'polypeptide(L)'
;GSSLGQFFKQYLEPIKLNDVQVDWKSMDLSYLLEDKYAIHFANNIKKAKPVSGADIVQKAQNIDGDVRIKYTDQWDFENIAQQFGIFQEWKDGVPRAAYKGVVVFRYQTTRRIFLVGPESLKLLQIEDLDS
;
A
#
# COMPACT_ATOMS: atom_id res chain seq x y z
N GLY A 1 -19.97 -16.64 -12.06
CA GLY A 1 -18.51 -16.42 -12.01
C GLY A 1 -17.83 -17.70 -11.55
N SER A 2 -16.63 -17.98 -12.04
CA SER A 2 -15.87 -19.23 -11.81
C SER A 2 -15.32 -19.42 -10.39
N SER A 3 -15.40 -18.40 -9.52
CA SER A 3 -14.86 -18.41 -8.15
C SER A 3 -15.88 -18.76 -7.05
N LEU A 4 -17.03 -19.34 -7.41
CA LEU A 4 -18.16 -19.59 -6.49
C LEU A 4 -18.64 -18.34 -5.70
N GLY A 5 -18.26 -17.14 -6.16
CA GLY A 5 -18.64 -15.87 -5.54
C GLY A 5 -17.84 -15.47 -4.29
N GLN A 6 -16.99 -16.34 -3.73
CA GLN A 6 -16.23 -16.03 -2.51
C GLN A 6 -15.24 -14.87 -2.72
N PHE A 7 -14.50 -14.91 -3.83
CA PHE A 7 -13.59 -13.83 -4.22
C PHE A 7 -14.33 -12.50 -4.45
N PHE A 8 -15.52 -12.57 -5.06
CA PHE A 8 -16.33 -11.39 -5.30
C PHE A 8 -16.76 -10.76 -3.96
N LYS A 9 -17.36 -11.54 -3.08
CA LYS A 9 -17.85 -11.06 -1.77
C LYS A 9 -16.72 -10.51 -0.91
N GLN A 10 -15.58 -11.18 -0.90
CA GLN A 10 -14.48 -10.81 -0.02
C GLN A 10 -13.76 -9.52 -0.47
N TYR A 11 -13.57 -9.32 -1.78
CA TYR A 11 -12.67 -8.28 -2.25
C TYR A 11 -13.24 -7.31 -3.30
N LEU A 12 -14.20 -7.75 -4.13
CA LEU A 12 -14.74 -6.93 -5.21
C LEU A 12 -16.00 -6.17 -4.80
N GLU A 13 -16.90 -6.83 -4.08
CA GLU A 13 -18.15 -6.24 -3.57
C GLU A 13 -17.91 -4.99 -2.70
N PRO A 14 -16.89 -4.93 -1.83
CA PRO A 14 -16.64 -3.75 -1.00
C PRO A 14 -15.97 -2.58 -1.74
N ILE A 15 -15.63 -2.71 -3.02
CA ILE A 15 -14.99 -1.63 -3.78
C ILE A 15 -15.96 -0.45 -3.89
N LYS A 16 -15.60 0.67 -3.27
CA LYS A 16 -16.44 1.88 -3.26
C LYS A 16 -16.31 2.63 -4.59
N LEU A 17 -17.42 2.77 -5.30
CA LEU A 17 -17.52 3.75 -6.39
C LEU A 17 -17.40 5.15 -5.80
N ASN A 18 -16.50 5.96 -6.37
CA ASN A 18 -16.35 7.35 -5.95
C ASN A 18 -17.63 8.14 -6.26
N ASP A 19 -18.18 8.78 -5.23
CA ASP A 19 -19.41 9.58 -5.24
C ASP A 19 -19.14 11.09 -5.22
N VAL A 20 -17.88 11.50 -5.10
CA VAL A 20 -17.46 12.91 -5.08
C VAL A 20 -17.05 13.36 -6.47
N GLN A 21 -17.64 14.44 -6.98
CA GLN A 21 -17.21 15.04 -8.25
C GLN A 21 -15.80 15.65 -8.08
N VAL A 22 -14.86 15.20 -8.91
CA VAL A 22 -13.50 15.74 -8.97
C VAL A 22 -13.31 16.39 -10.33
N ASP A 23 -12.97 17.68 -10.35
CA ASP A 23 -12.61 18.38 -11.59
C ASP A 23 -11.15 18.11 -11.96
N TRP A 24 -10.90 16.90 -12.47
CA TRP A 24 -9.57 16.45 -12.88
C TRP A 24 -8.88 17.37 -13.89
N LYS A 25 -9.63 18.10 -14.72
CA LYS A 25 -9.06 18.99 -15.74
C LYS A 25 -8.43 20.25 -15.14
N SER A 26 -8.90 20.65 -13.97
CA SER A 26 -8.39 21.83 -13.24
C SER A 26 -7.18 21.51 -12.34
N MET A 27 -6.94 20.23 -12.04
CA MET A 27 -5.89 19.80 -11.11
C MET A 27 -4.53 19.73 -11.80
N ASP A 28 -3.48 20.15 -11.09
CA ASP A 28 -2.11 19.85 -11.51
C ASP A 28 -1.78 18.38 -11.21
N LEU A 29 -1.81 17.56 -12.25
CA LEU A 29 -1.47 16.13 -12.21
C LEU A 29 -0.02 15.86 -12.61
N SER A 30 0.82 16.90 -12.76
CA SER A 30 2.20 16.73 -13.22
C SER A 30 3.04 15.86 -12.26
N TYR A 31 2.63 15.73 -11.00
CA TYR A 31 3.25 14.82 -10.04
C TYR A 31 3.12 13.33 -10.42
N LEU A 32 2.23 12.97 -11.36
CA LEU A 32 2.06 11.60 -11.85
C LEU A 32 3.02 11.22 -12.99
N LEU A 33 3.77 12.19 -13.53
CA LEU A 33 4.86 11.90 -14.48
C LEU A 33 5.92 11.04 -13.79
N GLU A 34 6.48 10.06 -14.50
CA GLU A 34 7.29 8.98 -13.92
C GLU A 34 8.43 9.46 -12.99
N ASP A 35 9.19 10.46 -13.45
CA ASP A 35 10.31 11.06 -12.73
C ASP A 35 9.84 11.76 -11.44
N LYS A 36 8.74 12.51 -11.54
CA LYS A 36 8.13 13.23 -10.42
C LYS A 36 7.42 12.30 -9.44
N TYR A 37 6.76 11.26 -9.95
CA TYR A 37 5.99 10.32 -9.15
C TYR A 37 6.92 9.49 -8.26
N ALA A 38 8.04 8.99 -8.81
CA ALA A 38 9.02 8.26 -8.02
C ALA A 38 9.51 9.07 -6.81
N ILE A 39 9.84 10.36 -7.02
CA ILE A 39 10.29 11.28 -5.97
C ILE A 39 9.16 11.57 -4.98
N HIS A 40 7.96 11.90 -5.47
CA HIS A 40 6.79 12.19 -4.64
C HIS A 40 6.43 10.99 -3.75
N PHE A 41 6.39 9.80 -4.33
CA PHE A 41 6.05 8.57 -3.65
C PHE A 41 7.12 8.17 -2.62
N ALA A 42 8.41 8.29 -2.97
CA ALA A 42 9.50 8.06 -2.02
C ALA A 42 9.43 9.01 -0.82
N ASN A 43 9.13 10.29 -1.04
CA ASN A 43 8.96 11.26 0.04
C ASN A 43 7.78 10.95 0.96
N ASN A 44 6.68 10.38 0.44
CA ASN A 44 5.57 9.91 1.27
C ASN A 44 6.00 8.75 2.18
N ILE A 45 6.74 7.78 1.64
CA ILE A 45 7.23 6.62 2.42
C ILE A 45 8.27 7.05 3.46
N LYS A 46 9.19 7.96 3.12
CA LYS A 46 10.19 8.50 4.07
C LYS A 46 9.54 9.16 5.30
N LYS A 47 8.38 9.80 5.12
CA LYS A 47 7.63 10.46 6.20
C LYS A 47 6.78 9.48 7.02
N ALA A 48 6.52 8.28 6.50
CA ALA A 48 5.69 7.29 7.16
C ALA A 48 6.47 6.62 8.31
N LYS A 49 5.79 6.43 9.44
CA LYS A 49 6.40 5.86 10.65
C LYS A 49 6.58 4.34 10.49
N PRO A 50 7.77 3.80 10.77
CA PRO A 50 8.00 2.36 10.66
C PRO A 50 7.23 1.58 11.73
N VAL A 51 6.67 0.43 11.33
CA VAL A 51 5.95 -0.50 12.22
C VAL A 51 6.40 -1.93 11.94
N SER A 52 6.67 -2.69 13.01
CA SER A 52 7.10 -4.09 12.95
C SER A 52 6.65 -4.92 14.15
N GLY A 53 6.83 -6.24 14.06
CA GLY A 53 6.53 -7.23 15.10
C GLY A 53 5.07 -7.71 15.10
N ALA A 54 4.70 -8.45 16.14
CA ALA A 54 3.33 -8.94 16.33
C ALA A 54 2.30 -7.80 16.45
N ASP A 55 1.03 -8.11 16.20
CA ASP A 55 -0.12 -7.20 16.29
C ASP A 55 -0.02 -5.95 15.41
N ILE A 56 0.45 -6.16 14.17
CA ILE A 56 0.81 -5.07 13.26
C ILE A 56 -0.37 -4.14 12.94
N VAL A 57 -1.57 -4.70 12.87
CA VAL A 57 -2.81 -3.94 12.62
C VAL A 57 -3.09 -2.98 13.78
N GLN A 58 -3.02 -3.46 15.02
CA GLN A 58 -3.27 -2.65 16.21
C GLN A 58 -2.22 -1.55 16.36
N LYS A 59 -0.93 -1.87 16.14
CA LYS A 59 0.15 -0.89 16.16
C LYS A 59 -0.05 0.19 15.09
N ALA A 60 -0.40 -0.21 13.88
CA ALA A 60 -0.66 0.73 12.78
C ALA A 60 -1.82 1.69 13.10
N GLN A 61 -2.89 1.20 13.74
CA GLN A 61 -4.04 2.03 14.14
C GLN A 61 -3.68 3.07 15.22
N ASN A 62 -2.81 2.70 16.16
CA ASN A 62 -2.43 3.54 17.30
C ASN A 62 -1.43 4.64 16.95
N ILE A 63 -0.84 4.60 15.75
CA ILE A 63 0.11 5.61 15.29
C ILE A 63 -0.65 6.74 14.59
N ASP A 64 -0.37 7.98 15.02
CA ASP A 64 -0.82 9.16 14.30
C ASP A 64 0.05 9.42 13.06
N GLY A 65 -0.58 9.52 11.90
CA GLY A 65 0.07 9.68 10.60
C GLY A 65 0.17 8.40 9.78
N ASP A 66 0.81 8.51 8.62
CA ASP A 66 1.03 7.36 7.74
C ASP A 66 2.07 6.40 8.33
N VAL A 67 1.93 5.11 8.00
CA VAL A 67 2.81 4.04 8.50
C VAL A 67 3.42 3.24 7.35
N ARG A 68 4.65 2.78 7.56
CA ARG A 68 5.34 1.84 6.66
C ARG A 68 5.64 0.55 7.38
N ILE A 69 5.35 -0.56 6.73
CA ILE A 69 5.56 -1.92 7.21
C ILE A 69 6.41 -2.62 6.16
N LYS A 70 7.56 -3.18 6.55
CA LYS A 70 8.37 -3.98 5.63
C LYS A 70 7.81 -5.39 5.57
N TYR A 71 7.79 -5.98 4.38
CA TYR A 71 7.60 -7.42 4.21
C TYR A 71 8.87 -8.04 3.60
N THR A 72 9.20 -9.28 3.99
CA THR A 72 10.45 -9.93 3.57
C THR A 72 10.33 -10.72 2.28
N ASP A 73 9.17 -11.34 2.06
CA ASP A 73 8.89 -12.20 0.92
C ASP A 73 7.37 -12.27 0.63
N GLN A 74 6.99 -13.12 -0.31
CA GLN A 74 5.59 -13.30 -0.70
C GLN A 74 4.72 -13.81 0.47
N TRP A 75 5.21 -14.76 1.26
CA TRP A 75 4.44 -15.35 2.35
C TRP A 75 4.19 -14.32 3.47
N ASP A 76 5.23 -13.55 3.82
CA ASP A 76 5.10 -12.46 4.79
C ASP A 76 4.13 -11.37 4.31
N PHE A 77 4.21 -10.98 3.02
CA PHE A 77 3.23 -10.07 2.44
C PHE A 77 1.80 -10.61 2.54
N GLU A 78 1.57 -11.87 2.16
CA GLU A 78 0.24 -12.49 2.17
C GLU A 78 -0.33 -12.52 3.60
N ASN A 79 0.49 -12.85 4.60
CA ASN A 79 0.09 -12.82 6.01
C ASN A 79 -0.27 -11.40 6.50
N ILE A 80 0.52 -10.39 6.13
CA ILE A 80 0.23 -9.00 6.51
C ILE A 80 -1.05 -8.52 5.81
N ALA A 81 -1.17 -8.77 4.50
CA ALA A 81 -2.34 -8.44 3.70
C ALA A 81 -3.62 -9.09 4.25
N GLN A 82 -3.54 -10.35 4.68
CA GLN A 82 -4.65 -11.06 5.32
C GLN A 82 -5.12 -10.37 6.61
N GLN A 83 -4.18 -9.95 7.47
CA GLN A 83 -4.52 -9.25 8.71
C GLN A 83 -5.25 -7.92 8.46
N PHE A 84 -4.90 -7.22 7.37
CA PHE A 84 -5.58 -5.99 6.95
C PHE A 84 -6.85 -6.23 6.12
N GLY A 85 -7.14 -7.48 5.73
CA GLY A 85 -8.29 -7.82 4.88
C GLY A 85 -8.19 -7.29 3.44
N ILE A 86 -6.96 -7.06 2.94
CA ILE A 86 -6.73 -6.60 1.56
C ILE A 86 -6.35 -7.77 0.64
N PHE A 87 -6.30 -7.50 -0.67
CA PHE A 87 -5.87 -8.50 -1.65
C PHE A 87 -4.48 -9.06 -1.35
N GLN A 88 -4.40 -10.39 -1.32
CA GLN A 88 -3.15 -11.14 -1.12
C GLN A 88 -2.49 -11.55 -2.45
N GLU A 89 -3.21 -11.43 -3.58
CA GLU A 89 -2.77 -11.99 -4.86
C GLU A 89 -1.55 -11.30 -5.48
N TRP A 90 -0.73 -12.11 -6.13
CA TRP A 90 0.41 -11.71 -6.96
C TRP A 90 0.16 -12.08 -8.41
N LYS A 91 0.78 -11.33 -9.33
CA LYS A 91 0.87 -11.66 -10.74
C LYS A 91 2.29 -11.43 -11.22
N ASP A 92 2.90 -12.44 -11.81
CA ASP A 92 4.27 -12.39 -12.35
C ASP A 92 5.29 -11.84 -11.33
N GLY A 93 5.15 -12.22 -10.06
CA GLY A 93 6.04 -11.77 -8.98
C GLY A 93 5.76 -10.35 -8.48
N VAL A 94 4.61 -9.74 -8.80
CA VAL A 94 4.21 -8.41 -8.34
C VAL A 94 2.86 -8.46 -7.60
N PRO A 95 2.74 -7.92 -6.37
CA PRO A 95 1.46 -7.81 -5.69
C PRO A 95 0.49 -6.89 -6.45
N ARG A 96 -0.81 -7.16 -6.36
CA ARG A 96 -1.83 -6.26 -6.92
C ARG A 96 -1.68 -4.84 -6.35
N ALA A 97 -1.80 -3.84 -7.24
CA ALA A 97 -1.68 -2.41 -6.92
C ALA A 97 -0.30 -1.95 -6.39
N ALA A 98 0.75 -2.76 -6.56
CA ALA A 98 2.09 -2.38 -6.17
C ALA A 98 2.76 -1.43 -7.18
N TYR A 99 3.57 -0.50 -6.67
CA TYR A 99 4.56 0.27 -7.44
C TYR A 99 5.95 0.05 -6.83
N LYS A 100 6.90 -0.48 -7.61
CA LYS A 100 8.25 -0.84 -7.12
C LYS A 100 8.23 -1.70 -5.85
N GLY A 101 7.30 -2.65 -5.77
CA GLY A 101 7.12 -3.53 -4.61
C GLY A 101 6.45 -2.88 -3.39
N VAL A 102 5.88 -1.68 -3.53
CA VAL A 102 5.12 -1.03 -2.45
C VAL A 102 3.63 -1.07 -2.74
N VAL A 103 2.85 -1.65 -1.83
CA VAL A 103 1.38 -1.58 -1.84
C VAL A 103 0.94 -0.48 -0.88
N VAL A 104 0.08 0.43 -1.36
CA VAL A 104 -0.47 1.53 -0.56
C VAL A 104 -1.98 1.40 -0.43
N PHE A 105 -2.50 1.52 0.78
CA PHE A 105 -3.94 1.52 1.05
C PHE A 105 -4.26 2.38 2.28
N ARG A 106 -5.56 2.59 2.52
CA ARG A 106 -6.07 3.23 3.74
C ARG A 106 -6.79 2.20 4.59
N TYR A 107 -6.64 2.30 5.90
CA TYR A 107 -7.25 1.36 6.84
C TYR A 107 -8.04 2.11 7.90
N GLN A 108 -9.37 1.97 7.86
CA GLN A 108 -10.37 2.54 8.78
C GLN A 108 -10.38 4.08 8.97
N THR A 109 -9.35 4.77 8.48
CA THR A 109 -9.12 6.21 8.61
C THR A 109 -8.60 6.77 7.28
N THR A 110 -8.29 8.06 7.23
CA THR A 110 -7.66 8.70 6.06
C THR A 110 -6.16 8.40 5.92
N ARG A 111 -5.54 7.81 6.97
CA ARG A 111 -4.10 7.50 7.04
C ARG A 111 -3.74 6.38 6.07
N ARG A 112 -2.54 6.48 5.49
CA ARG A 112 -2.00 5.51 4.54
C ARG A 112 -1.13 4.48 5.24
N ILE A 113 -1.28 3.23 4.81
CA ILE A 113 -0.39 2.12 5.14
C ILE A 113 0.40 1.79 3.87
N PHE A 114 1.71 1.73 4.00
CA PHE A 114 2.64 1.31 2.96
C PHE A 114 3.23 -0.05 3.33
N LEU A 115 2.91 -1.10 2.58
CA LEU A 115 3.63 -2.37 2.65
C LEU A 115 4.82 -2.29 1.70
N VAL A 116 6.03 -2.34 2.25
CA VAL A 116 7.29 -2.04 1.56
C VAL A 116 8.06 -3.32 1.34
N GLY A 117 8.27 -3.71 0.09
CA GLY A 117 9.02 -4.91 -0.26
C GLY A 117 10.52 -4.78 -0.06
N PRO A 118 11.26 -5.90 -0.14
CA PRO A 118 12.66 -5.99 0.22
C PRO A 118 13.56 -5.06 -0.63
N GLU A 119 13.29 -4.95 -1.93
CA GLU A 119 14.05 -4.07 -2.83
C GLU A 119 13.45 -2.66 -2.98
N SER A 120 12.30 -2.39 -2.35
CA SER A 120 11.53 -1.17 -2.62
C SER A 120 12.26 0.10 -2.23
N LEU A 121 12.91 0.12 -1.06
CA LEU A 121 13.65 1.31 -0.60
C LEU A 121 14.79 1.65 -1.57
N LYS A 122 15.53 0.63 -2.03
CA LYS A 122 16.60 0.78 -3.02
C LYS A 122 16.06 1.29 -4.36
N LEU A 123 14.99 0.68 -4.89
CA LEU A 123 14.35 1.11 -6.14
C LEU A 123 13.79 2.54 -6.08
N LEU A 124 13.49 3.03 -4.88
CA LEU A 124 12.99 4.37 -4.59
C LEU A 124 14.06 5.34 -4.08
N GLN A 125 15.34 4.92 -4.02
CA GLN A 125 16.45 5.73 -3.53
C GLN A 125 16.17 6.32 -2.12
N ILE A 126 15.63 5.48 -1.25
CA ILE A 126 15.39 5.75 0.16
C ILE A 126 16.51 5.09 0.96
N GLU A 127 17.22 5.88 1.77
CA GLU A 127 18.16 5.34 2.76
C GLU A 127 17.40 4.59 3.85
N ASP A 128 17.83 3.36 4.12
CA ASP A 128 17.25 2.56 5.19
C ASP A 128 17.92 2.92 6.51
N LEU A 129 17.27 3.78 7.29
CA LEU A 129 17.75 4.25 8.58
C LEU A 129 17.24 3.38 9.75
N ASP A 130 16.43 2.36 9.46
CA ASP A 130 15.75 1.52 10.46
C ASP A 130 16.37 0.11 10.58
N SER A 131 17.52 -0.14 9.95
CA SER A 131 18.24 -1.42 9.96
C SER A 131 19.22 -1.55 11.11
#